data_AF-A0A2N0P8C4-F1
#
_entry.id   AF-A0A2N0P8C4-F1
#
_cell.length_a   1.000
_cell.length_b   1.000
_cell.length_c   1.000
_cell.angle_alpha   90.00
_cell.angle_beta   90.00
_cell.angle_gamma   90.00
#
_symmetry.space_group_name_H-M   'P 1'
#
loop_
_entity.id
_entity.type
_entity.pdbx_description
1 polymer ?
#
loop_
_entity_poly.entity_id
_entity_poly.type
_entity_poly.pdbx_seq_one_letter_code
_entity_poly.pdbx_strand_id
1 'polypeptide(L)'
;MSIILNCLIVGDGLPDIFKVNIKKEETVGQLIKAIEETRDAGEIKLWKVNIPLAYNNKKLITLINDPIADAREFGGTKLSKKIKISSVFNNSNMSLDIIAEPRVSFRYCTNNKELVPGDLIKLDAREGMIEIKNGIPRICYNSVYFNSFKEFVQASYRHQQPNLSKETLKIYLHESKITINWQEFRRRVLHERKIKRDLCKLHEKEPFTSSQAREPSDTEYDKLADQASKFGLIREKFIDWICSISAELLSTQTLEYWLLSYVSETSPEEANFWSEMISPRNWLLLCFEINIETAIAIVNGVSENYLGQQTPRYWVEDWIKQLANKPSSEFKNFINNANANELTFYEHELYPTPILVVNKEPVSGDDNELRLLLQTELAQQADESTLFYHTTNLWGAENIITEGIDFGECRRRQDFGGRTVSYYLNNNFGNAIEFARQRVLNSPAIIVYHIPETLLEQHDHLNLSEDHRMWKKVVRHSRNGIRNVVDDYDSAYSPQATNGKKLIDDDKATPKASVDKNQLAIKSGKLSRKIDSQIVGVIIYKK
;
A
#
# COMPACT_ATOMS: atom_id res chain seq x y z
N MET A 1 -37.33 0.08 -30.42
CA MET A 1 -35.99 -0.37 -30.88
C MET A 1 -34.98 0.26 -29.94
N SER A 2 -34.05 -0.49 -29.37
CA SER A 2 -33.10 0.05 -28.39
C SER A 2 -31.77 0.46 -29.00
N ILE A 3 -31.05 1.32 -28.29
CA ILE A 3 -29.68 1.75 -28.59
C ILE A 3 -28.81 1.50 -27.36
N ILE A 4 -27.57 1.10 -27.60
CA ILE A 4 -26.54 0.94 -26.56
C ILE A 4 -25.65 2.18 -26.62
N LEU A 5 -25.50 2.85 -25.48
CA LEU A 5 -24.66 4.04 -25.34
C LEU A 5 -23.49 3.72 -24.42
N ASN A 6 -22.27 4.09 -24.83
CA ASN A 6 -21.10 4.03 -23.97
C ASN A 6 -21.06 5.31 -23.11
N CYS A 7 -21.06 5.11 -21.79
CA CYS A 7 -21.13 6.15 -20.78
C CYS A 7 -19.87 6.14 -19.91
N LEU A 8 -19.39 7.33 -19.57
CA LEU A 8 -18.32 7.55 -18.59
C LEU A 8 -18.76 8.59 -17.58
N ILE A 9 -18.54 8.34 -16.28
CA ILE A 9 -18.76 9.36 -15.25
C ILE A 9 -17.45 10.13 -15.04
N VAL A 10 -17.49 11.46 -14.96
CA VAL A 10 -16.29 12.28 -14.74
C VAL A 10 -15.61 11.88 -13.43
N GLY A 11 -14.32 11.56 -13.51
CA GLY A 11 -13.51 10.99 -12.41
C GLY A 11 -13.31 9.47 -12.50
N ASP A 12 -13.98 8.79 -13.42
CA ASP A 12 -13.83 7.35 -13.67
C ASP A 12 -12.72 7.06 -14.72
N GLY A 13 -12.18 5.83 -14.69
CA GLY A 13 -11.10 5.38 -15.58
C GLY A 13 -11.57 4.79 -16.92
N LEU A 14 -10.64 4.42 -17.81
CA LEU A 14 -10.97 3.65 -19.03
C LEU A 14 -11.74 2.35 -18.74
N PRO A 15 -11.35 1.52 -17.74
CA PRO A 15 -12.08 0.29 -17.42
C PRO A 15 -13.49 0.52 -16.87
N ASP A 16 -13.80 1.75 -16.47
CA ASP A 16 -15.07 2.13 -15.88
C ASP A 16 -16.13 2.54 -16.90
N ILE A 17 -15.78 2.62 -18.19
CA ILE A 17 -16.76 2.89 -19.26
C ILE A 17 -17.80 1.76 -19.25
N PHE A 18 -19.06 2.13 -19.14
CA PHE A 18 -20.17 1.19 -19.04
C PHE A 18 -21.20 1.45 -20.12
N LYS A 19 -21.97 0.41 -20.43
CA LYS A 19 -22.99 0.45 -21.48
C LYS A 19 -24.36 0.60 -20.85
N VAL A 20 -25.13 1.55 -21.36
CA VAL A 20 -26.55 1.71 -21.00
C VAL A 20 -27.40 1.37 -22.21
N ASN A 21 -28.31 0.41 -22.03
CA ASN A 21 -29.29 0.03 -23.04
C ASN A 21 -30.58 0.82 -22.81
N ILE A 22 -31.00 1.61 -23.80
CA ILE A 22 -32.19 2.45 -23.69
C ILE A 22 -33.03 2.41 -24.97
N LYS A 23 -34.35 2.48 -24.85
CA LYS A 23 -35.24 2.51 -26.02
C LYS A 23 -35.16 3.88 -26.70
N LYS A 24 -35.16 3.90 -28.04
CA LYS A 24 -34.98 5.12 -28.85
C LYS A 24 -36.09 6.16 -28.63
N GLU A 25 -37.28 5.71 -28.29
CA GLU A 25 -38.46 6.53 -27.99
C GLU A 25 -38.42 7.24 -26.63
N GLU A 26 -37.52 6.81 -25.73
CA GLU A 26 -37.36 7.37 -24.39
C GLU A 26 -36.74 8.76 -24.42
N THR A 27 -36.78 9.43 -23.26
CA THR A 27 -36.18 10.76 -23.09
C THR A 27 -34.80 10.68 -22.45
N VAL A 28 -34.01 11.76 -22.59
CA VAL A 28 -32.77 11.96 -21.82
C VAL A 28 -33.03 11.89 -20.32
N GLY A 29 -34.22 12.29 -19.84
CA GLY A 29 -34.60 12.11 -18.44
C GLY A 29 -34.62 10.65 -18.00
N GLN A 30 -35.09 9.75 -18.87
CA GLN A 30 -35.06 8.31 -18.62
C GLN A 30 -33.66 7.71 -18.78
N LEU A 31 -32.81 8.29 -19.64
CA LEU A 31 -31.39 7.94 -19.69
C LEU A 31 -30.66 8.28 -18.40
N ILE A 32 -30.93 9.44 -17.80
CA ILE A 32 -30.36 9.82 -16.50
C ILE A 32 -30.75 8.78 -15.45
N LYS A 33 -32.04 8.42 -15.42
CA LYS A 33 -32.54 7.43 -14.48
C LYS A 33 -31.88 6.05 -14.68
N ALA A 34 -31.75 5.62 -15.94
CA ALA A 34 -31.06 4.37 -16.28
C ALA A 34 -29.57 4.41 -15.89
N ILE A 35 -28.89 5.55 -16.04
CA ILE A 35 -27.50 5.72 -15.57
C ILE A 35 -27.44 5.65 -14.05
N GLU A 36 -28.32 6.35 -13.34
CA GLU A 36 -28.41 6.36 -11.87
C GLU A 36 -28.71 4.95 -11.31
N GLU A 37 -29.56 4.17 -12.00
CA GLU A 37 -29.85 2.76 -11.68
C GLU A 37 -28.68 1.82 -12.02
N THR A 38 -27.87 2.13 -13.04
CA THR A 38 -26.71 1.29 -13.45
C THR A 38 -25.47 1.59 -12.60
N ARG A 39 -25.28 2.83 -12.19
CA ARG A 39 -24.22 3.29 -11.28
C ARG A 39 -24.81 4.42 -10.45
N ASP A 40 -24.74 4.34 -9.11
CA ASP A 40 -25.18 5.42 -8.21
C ASP A 40 -24.38 6.71 -8.47
N ALA A 41 -24.82 7.51 -9.44
CA ALA A 41 -24.13 8.70 -9.89
C ALA A 41 -24.62 9.96 -9.16
N GLY A 42 -25.66 9.82 -8.33
CA GLY A 42 -26.43 10.94 -7.78
C GLY A 42 -26.89 11.92 -8.86
N GLU A 43 -27.07 13.19 -8.49
CA GLU A 43 -27.50 14.20 -9.46
C GLU A 43 -26.38 14.50 -10.50
N ILE A 44 -26.64 14.13 -11.76
CA ILE A 44 -25.69 14.28 -12.88
C ILE A 44 -26.16 15.25 -13.97
N LYS A 45 -25.19 15.80 -14.69
CA LYS A 45 -25.41 16.46 -16.00
C LYS A 45 -24.90 15.54 -17.10
N LEU A 46 -25.69 15.36 -18.16
CA LEU A 46 -25.27 14.58 -19.32
C LEU A 46 -24.75 15.48 -20.44
N TRP A 47 -23.61 15.07 -20.98
CA TRP A 47 -22.96 15.67 -22.13
C TRP A 47 -22.90 14.63 -23.24
N LYS A 48 -23.47 14.96 -24.40
CA LYS A 48 -23.25 14.18 -25.63
C LYS A 48 -21.85 14.44 -26.11
N VAL A 49 -21.09 13.38 -26.34
CA VAL A 49 -19.78 13.42 -26.97
C VAL A 49 -19.71 12.45 -28.15
N ASN A 50 -18.63 12.54 -28.91
CA ASN A 50 -18.27 11.56 -29.92
C ASN A 50 -16.75 11.37 -29.87
N ILE A 51 -16.29 10.53 -28.94
CA ILE A 51 -14.86 10.26 -28.75
C ILE A 51 -14.61 8.79 -29.09
N PRO A 52 -13.90 8.48 -30.19
CA PRO A 52 -13.57 7.10 -30.54
C PRO A 52 -12.89 6.35 -29.38
N LEU A 53 -13.37 5.14 -29.07
CA LEU A 53 -12.83 4.26 -28.03
C LEU A 53 -11.55 3.56 -28.51
N ALA A 54 -10.54 4.34 -28.90
CA ALA A 54 -9.22 3.83 -29.28
C ALA A 54 -8.21 4.15 -28.17
N TYR A 55 -7.36 3.18 -27.83
CA TYR A 55 -6.39 3.27 -26.74
C TYR A 55 -5.45 4.49 -26.84
N ASN A 56 -5.18 4.96 -28.07
CA ASN A 56 -4.30 6.10 -28.34
C ASN A 56 -5.06 7.44 -28.54
N ASN A 57 -6.35 7.50 -28.21
CA ASN A 57 -7.13 8.72 -28.41
C ASN A 57 -6.77 9.77 -27.36
N LYS A 58 -6.01 10.79 -27.76
CA LYS A 58 -5.57 11.88 -26.87
C LYS A 58 -6.72 12.54 -26.09
N LYS A 59 -7.89 12.72 -26.69
CA LYS A 59 -9.06 13.33 -26.02
C LYS A 59 -9.60 12.43 -24.90
N LEU A 60 -9.63 11.12 -25.15
CA LEU A 60 -10.07 10.12 -24.17
C LEU A 60 -9.07 10.00 -23.02
N ILE A 61 -7.77 9.96 -23.33
CA ILE A 61 -6.68 9.90 -22.34
C ILE A 61 -6.70 11.15 -21.44
N THR A 62 -6.82 12.35 -22.02
CA THR A 62 -6.90 13.60 -21.25
C THR A 62 -8.14 13.64 -20.35
N LEU A 63 -9.31 13.28 -20.87
CA LEU A 63 -10.55 13.24 -20.08
C LEU A 63 -10.46 12.32 -18.86
N ILE A 64 -9.68 11.24 -18.97
CA ILE A 64 -9.56 10.20 -17.94
C ILE A 64 -8.47 10.52 -16.92
N ASN A 65 -7.36 11.08 -17.39
CA ASN A 65 -6.25 11.46 -16.51
C ASN A 65 -6.50 12.79 -15.80
N ASP A 66 -7.42 13.60 -16.31
CA ASP A 66 -7.81 14.85 -15.69
C ASP A 66 -9.24 14.78 -15.11
N PRO A 67 -9.40 14.52 -13.80
CA PRO A 67 -10.71 14.48 -13.13
C PRO A 67 -11.45 15.84 -13.09
N ILE A 68 -10.79 16.94 -13.47
CA ILE A 68 -11.42 18.26 -13.62
C ILE A 68 -11.72 18.60 -15.09
N ALA A 69 -11.43 17.69 -16.03
CA ALA A 69 -11.70 17.85 -17.45
C ALA A 69 -13.16 18.24 -17.72
N ASP A 70 -13.33 19.36 -18.43
CA ASP A 70 -14.64 19.85 -18.81
C ASP A 70 -15.10 19.17 -20.10
N ALA A 71 -16.25 18.51 -20.08
CA ALA A 71 -16.82 17.84 -21.25
C ALA A 71 -16.91 18.76 -22.49
N ARG A 72 -17.05 20.08 -22.31
CA ARG A 72 -17.06 21.08 -23.39
C ARG A 72 -15.76 21.11 -24.20
N GLU A 73 -14.62 20.90 -23.56
CA GLU A 73 -13.29 20.91 -24.20
C GLU A 73 -13.13 19.75 -25.19
N PHE A 74 -13.96 18.71 -25.05
CA PHE A 74 -13.99 17.54 -25.92
C PHE A 74 -15.12 17.57 -26.96
N GLY A 75 -15.75 18.73 -27.16
CA GLY A 75 -16.91 18.89 -28.07
C GLY A 75 -18.23 18.47 -27.44
N GLY A 76 -18.30 18.39 -26.12
CA GLY A 76 -19.47 17.99 -25.37
C GLY A 76 -20.63 18.96 -25.53
N THR A 77 -21.79 18.45 -25.94
CA THR A 77 -23.03 19.22 -25.98
C THR A 77 -23.94 18.80 -24.83
N LYS A 78 -24.28 19.74 -23.94
CA LYS A 78 -25.14 19.46 -22.80
C LYS A 78 -26.54 19.03 -23.25
N LEU A 79 -27.06 17.95 -22.67
CA LEU A 79 -28.38 17.43 -23.00
C LEU A 79 -29.47 17.95 -22.05
N SER A 80 -30.63 18.25 -22.62
CA SER A 80 -31.83 18.61 -21.87
C SER A 80 -32.69 17.37 -21.61
N LYS A 81 -33.26 17.25 -20.40
CA LYS A 81 -34.04 16.08 -19.95
C LYS A 81 -35.24 15.76 -20.85
N LYS A 82 -35.78 16.74 -21.57
CA LYS A 82 -37.01 16.60 -22.41
C LYS A 82 -36.74 16.05 -23.81
N ILE A 83 -35.48 15.97 -24.24
CA ILE A 83 -35.12 15.55 -25.60
C ILE A 83 -35.29 14.03 -25.73
N LYS A 84 -35.78 13.56 -26.89
CA LYS A 84 -35.87 12.11 -27.20
C LYS A 84 -34.51 11.54 -27.58
N ILE A 85 -34.24 10.29 -27.20
CA ILE A 85 -32.95 9.63 -27.51
C ILE A 85 -32.75 9.51 -29.03
N SER A 86 -33.79 9.17 -29.77
CA SER A 86 -33.76 9.05 -31.24
C SER A 86 -33.38 10.32 -31.99
N SER A 87 -33.56 11.50 -31.39
CA SER A 87 -33.18 12.76 -32.04
C SER A 87 -31.73 13.16 -31.78
N VAL A 88 -31.00 12.39 -30.97
CA VAL A 88 -29.67 12.77 -30.46
C VAL A 88 -28.60 11.73 -30.82
N PHE A 89 -28.94 10.44 -30.74
CA PHE A 89 -27.99 9.34 -30.90
C PHE A 89 -28.34 8.44 -32.09
N ASN A 90 -27.30 8.06 -32.84
CA ASN A 90 -27.36 7.07 -33.91
C ASN A 90 -26.76 5.75 -33.41
N ASN A 91 -27.14 4.61 -34.00
CA ASN A 91 -26.54 3.31 -33.63
C ASN A 91 -25.05 3.30 -34.06
N SER A 92 -24.13 3.62 -33.15
CA SER A 92 -22.69 3.42 -33.34
C SER A 92 -22.08 2.78 -32.09
N ASN A 93 -21.33 1.69 -32.27
CA ASN A 93 -20.75 0.91 -31.18
C ASN A 93 -19.28 1.23 -30.87
N MET A 94 -18.67 2.23 -31.54
CA MET A 94 -17.21 2.47 -31.54
C MET A 94 -16.78 3.78 -30.87
N SER A 95 -17.69 4.54 -30.26
CA SER A 95 -17.43 5.83 -29.62
C SER A 95 -17.93 5.85 -28.17
N LEU A 96 -17.28 6.64 -27.33
CA LEU A 96 -17.87 7.17 -26.11
C LEU A 96 -18.93 8.20 -26.53
N ASP A 97 -20.15 8.00 -26.04
CA ASP A 97 -21.34 8.74 -26.46
C ASP A 97 -21.79 9.74 -25.39
N ILE A 98 -21.57 9.40 -24.11
CA ILE A 98 -22.02 10.18 -22.95
C ILE A 98 -20.89 10.39 -21.96
N ILE A 99 -20.72 11.64 -21.53
CA ILE A 99 -20.03 11.99 -20.29
C ILE A 99 -21.08 12.42 -19.26
N ALA A 100 -21.14 11.71 -18.14
CA ALA A 100 -21.97 12.03 -16.99
C ALA A 100 -21.14 12.80 -15.97
N GLU A 101 -21.44 14.09 -15.76
CA GLU A 101 -20.71 14.94 -14.84
C GLU A 101 -21.46 15.03 -13.49
N PRO A 102 -20.90 14.52 -12.38
CA PRO A 102 -21.53 14.60 -11.06
C PRO A 102 -21.62 16.03 -10.55
N ARG A 103 -22.76 16.38 -9.93
CA ARG A 103 -22.93 17.71 -9.33
C ARG A 103 -22.23 17.80 -7.97
N VAL A 104 -21.16 18.59 -7.86
CA VAL A 104 -20.55 18.95 -6.56
C VAL A 104 -21.25 20.19 -6.01
N SER A 105 -22.20 19.99 -5.10
CA SER A 105 -23.02 21.05 -4.50
C SER A 105 -22.70 21.20 -3.01
N PHE A 106 -22.95 22.38 -2.45
CA PHE A 106 -22.75 22.63 -1.01
C PHE A 106 -23.49 21.59 -0.15
N ARG A 107 -24.76 21.35 -0.46
CA ARG A 107 -25.58 20.33 0.19
C ARG A 107 -24.98 18.93 0.07
N TYR A 108 -24.44 18.57 -1.10
CA TYR A 108 -23.76 17.29 -1.26
C TYR A 108 -22.54 17.20 -0.33
N CYS A 109 -21.67 18.21 -0.35
CA CYS A 109 -20.46 18.24 0.46
C CYS A 109 -20.77 18.15 1.95
N THR A 110 -21.76 18.89 2.44
CA THR A 110 -22.14 18.86 3.87
C THR A 110 -22.82 17.55 4.27
N ASN A 111 -23.70 16.98 3.42
CA ASN A 111 -24.35 15.70 3.70
C ASN A 111 -23.34 14.54 3.76
N ASN A 112 -22.26 14.65 2.98
CA ASN A 112 -21.22 13.63 2.88
C ASN A 112 -20.01 13.91 3.78
N LYS A 113 -20.09 14.93 4.64
CA LYS A 113 -19.01 15.38 5.53
C LYS A 113 -17.71 15.76 4.81
N GLU A 114 -17.79 16.12 3.52
CA GLU A 114 -16.68 16.73 2.76
C GLU A 114 -16.46 18.19 3.18
N LEU A 115 -17.46 18.77 3.84
CA LEU A 115 -17.43 20.08 4.48
C LEU A 115 -18.12 19.97 5.82
N VAL A 116 -17.44 20.43 6.86
CA VAL A 116 -17.84 20.29 8.26
C VAL A 116 -17.82 21.65 8.97
N PRO A 117 -18.51 21.78 10.13
CA PRO A 117 -18.51 23.03 10.88
C PRO A 117 -17.08 23.47 11.23
N GLY A 118 -16.77 24.75 11.04
CA GLY A 118 -15.43 25.30 11.21
C GLY A 118 -14.63 25.45 9.91
N ASP A 119 -14.99 24.75 8.84
CA ASP A 119 -14.40 24.99 7.51
C ASP A 119 -14.77 26.39 6.99
N LEU A 120 -13.93 26.97 6.14
CA LEU A 120 -14.17 28.31 5.56
C LEU A 120 -14.29 28.24 4.04
N ILE A 121 -15.32 28.91 3.53
CA ILE A 121 -15.48 29.22 2.10
C ILE A 121 -14.92 30.61 1.87
N LYS A 122 -13.79 30.67 1.18
CA LYS A 122 -13.08 31.91 0.90
C LYS A 122 -13.34 32.38 -0.53
N LEU A 123 -13.76 33.63 -0.67
CA LEU A 123 -13.93 34.31 -1.94
C LEU A 123 -13.30 35.69 -1.83
N ASP A 124 -12.12 35.85 -2.41
CA ASP A 124 -11.30 37.07 -2.27
C ASP A 124 -11.06 37.41 -0.78
N ALA A 125 -11.41 38.61 -0.31
CA ALA A 125 -11.27 39.01 1.09
C ALA A 125 -12.42 38.54 2.01
N ARG A 126 -13.39 37.76 1.49
CA ARG A 126 -14.55 37.30 2.25
C ARG A 126 -14.38 35.85 2.67
N GLU A 127 -14.63 35.57 3.95
CA GLU A 127 -14.53 34.23 4.52
C GLU A 127 -15.86 33.88 5.19
N GLY A 128 -16.58 32.93 4.60
CA GLY A 128 -17.80 32.39 5.19
C GLY A 128 -17.51 31.09 5.93
N MET A 129 -17.78 31.05 7.23
CA MET A 129 -17.58 29.85 8.04
C MET A 129 -18.76 28.90 7.94
N ILE A 130 -18.51 27.61 7.90
CA ILE A 130 -19.56 26.60 7.96
C ILE A 130 -20.03 26.47 9.40
N GLU A 131 -21.32 26.70 9.62
CA GLU A 131 -21.97 26.61 10.93
C GLU A 131 -23.23 25.75 10.83
N ILE A 132 -23.61 25.12 11.95
CA ILE A 132 -24.88 24.43 12.07
C ILE A 132 -25.90 25.41 12.63
N LYS A 133 -26.92 25.74 11.82
CA LYS A 133 -28.08 26.53 12.26
C LYS A 133 -29.35 25.70 12.12
N ASN A 134 -30.04 25.47 13.22
CA ASN A 134 -31.24 24.63 13.29
C ASN A 134 -31.01 23.22 12.69
N GLY A 135 -29.86 22.61 12.98
CA GLY A 135 -29.48 21.29 12.46
C GLY A 135 -29.07 21.27 10.98
N ILE A 136 -29.06 22.41 10.28
CA ILE A 136 -28.70 22.50 8.86
C ILE A 136 -27.36 23.23 8.73
N PRO A 137 -26.34 22.61 8.11
CA PRO A 137 -25.10 23.28 7.74
C PRO A 137 -25.36 24.45 6.80
N ARG A 138 -24.81 25.62 7.12
CA ARG A 138 -24.91 26.86 6.33
C ARG A 138 -23.59 27.60 6.31
N ILE A 139 -23.38 28.42 5.28
CA ILE A 139 -22.25 29.34 5.22
C ILE A 139 -22.66 30.62 5.98
N CYS A 140 -21.97 30.94 7.07
CA CYS A 140 -22.15 32.13 7.88
C CYS A 140 -21.11 33.18 7.51
N TYR A 141 -21.55 34.37 7.11
CA TYR A 141 -20.69 35.52 6.86
C TYR A 141 -21.40 36.80 7.31
N ASN A 142 -20.76 37.59 8.18
CA ASN A 142 -21.34 38.80 8.76
C ASN A 142 -22.75 38.58 9.34
N SER A 143 -22.96 37.49 10.07
CA SER A 143 -24.26 37.09 10.66
C SER A 143 -25.37 36.77 9.64
N VAL A 144 -25.04 36.67 8.35
CA VAL A 144 -25.95 36.24 7.28
C VAL A 144 -25.64 34.79 6.91
N TYR A 145 -26.70 33.99 6.71
CA TYR A 145 -26.60 32.56 6.43
C TYR A 145 -27.01 32.23 5.00
N PHE A 146 -26.16 31.49 4.29
CA PHE A 146 -26.37 31.05 2.92
C PHE A 146 -26.51 29.52 2.83
N ASN A 147 -27.42 29.05 1.97
CA ASN A 147 -27.73 27.63 1.80
C ASN A 147 -26.97 26.98 0.64
N SER A 148 -26.19 27.76 -0.11
CA SER A 148 -25.40 27.24 -1.21
C SER A 148 -24.19 28.12 -1.54
N PHE A 149 -23.18 27.53 -2.18
CA PHE A 149 -22.08 28.28 -2.79
C PHE A 149 -22.59 29.37 -3.74
N LYS A 150 -23.70 29.12 -4.46
CA LYS A 150 -24.26 30.10 -5.38
C LYS A 150 -24.79 31.32 -4.62
N GLU A 151 -25.55 31.12 -3.55
CA GLU A 151 -26.07 32.21 -2.72
C GLU A 151 -24.94 33.04 -2.09
N PHE A 152 -23.90 32.37 -1.56
CA PHE A 152 -22.73 33.04 -0.98
C PHE A 152 -21.95 33.86 -2.02
N VAL A 153 -21.70 33.30 -3.20
CA VAL A 153 -21.06 34.01 -4.32
C VAL A 153 -21.96 35.16 -4.80
N GLN A 154 -23.29 34.95 -4.89
CA GLN A 154 -24.24 35.96 -5.30
C GLN A 154 -24.32 37.16 -4.35
N ALA A 155 -24.32 36.91 -3.05
CA ALA A 155 -24.25 37.96 -2.03
C ALA A 155 -22.89 38.69 -2.02
N SER A 156 -21.89 38.12 -2.70
CA SER A 156 -20.57 38.69 -2.83
C SER A 156 -20.41 39.66 -4.00
N TYR A 157 -21.34 39.66 -4.97
CA TYR A 157 -21.39 40.72 -5.99
C TYR A 157 -22.02 41.99 -5.40
N ARG A 158 -21.21 42.85 -4.80
CA ARG A 158 -21.52 44.28 -4.72
C ARG A 158 -20.47 45.04 -5.51
N HIS A 159 -20.91 45.56 -6.65
CA HIS A 159 -20.28 46.51 -7.57
C HIS A 159 -18.87 46.14 -8.11
N GLN A 160 -18.82 45.92 -9.43
CA GLN A 160 -17.66 46.05 -10.33
C GLN A 160 -16.58 44.94 -10.40
N GLN A 161 -16.89 43.66 -10.12
CA GLN A 161 -16.01 42.55 -10.56
C GLN A 161 -16.76 41.53 -11.43
N PRO A 162 -16.60 41.54 -12.77
CA PRO A 162 -17.37 40.70 -13.69
C PRO A 162 -16.98 39.21 -13.71
N ASN A 163 -16.00 38.75 -12.91
CA ASN A 163 -15.43 37.39 -13.04
C ASN A 163 -15.53 36.49 -11.80
N LEU A 164 -16.21 36.91 -10.72
CA LEU A 164 -16.39 36.02 -9.56
C LEU A 164 -17.27 34.84 -9.98
N SER A 165 -16.83 33.61 -9.73
CA SER A 165 -17.59 32.40 -10.00
C SER A 165 -17.24 31.33 -8.95
N LYS A 166 -17.83 30.14 -9.04
CA LYS A 166 -17.41 29.04 -8.16
C LYS A 166 -15.95 28.65 -8.37
N GLU A 167 -15.43 28.83 -9.58
CA GLU A 167 -14.05 28.49 -9.93
C GLU A 167 -13.01 29.36 -9.23
N THR A 168 -13.42 30.52 -8.69
CA THR A 168 -12.54 31.42 -7.93
C THR A 168 -12.60 31.17 -6.42
N LEU A 169 -13.37 30.19 -5.94
CA LEU A 169 -13.45 29.85 -4.53
C LEU A 169 -12.16 29.19 -4.05
N LYS A 170 -11.80 29.45 -2.80
CA LYS A 170 -10.86 28.65 -2.01
C LYS A 170 -11.58 28.07 -0.81
N ILE A 171 -11.19 26.88 -0.40
CA ILE A 171 -11.77 26.14 0.71
C ILE A 171 -10.66 25.94 1.73
N TYR A 172 -10.90 26.40 2.95
CA TYR A 172 -10.07 26.07 4.10
C TYR A 172 -10.72 24.93 4.87
N LEU A 173 -9.99 23.83 5.01
CA LEU A 173 -10.40 22.65 5.75
C LEU A 173 -9.79 22.75 7.15
N HIS A 174 -10.63 22.89 8.17
CA HIS A 174 -10.21 23.27 9.51
C HIS A 174 -9.46 22.15 10.24
N GLU A 175 -9.90 20.90 10.10
CA GLU A 175 -9.25 19.73 10.70
C GLU A 175 -7.83 19.54 10.15
N SER A 176 -7.68 19.64 8.83
CA SER A 176 -6.40 19.47 8.14
C SER A 176 -5.54 20.73 8.09
N LYS A 177 -6.08 21.90 8.49
CA LYS A 177 -5.42 23.22 8.45
C LYS A 177 -4.84 23.59 7.08
N ILE A 178 -5.51 23.19 5.99
CA ILE A 178 -5.08 23.47 4.62
C ILE A 178 -6.06 24.37 3.89
N THR A 179 -5.55 25.22 3.00
CA THR A 179 -6.37 25.97 2.03
C THR A 179 -6.12 25.43 0.63
N ILE A 180 -7.19 25.04 -0.05
CA ILE A 180 -7.14 24.53 -1.42
C ILE A 180 -8.07 25.35 -2.32
N ASN A 181 -7.77 25.41 -3.62
CA ASN A 181 -8.67 26.06 -4.58
C ASN A 181 -9.89 25.15 -4.88
N TRP A 182 -10.91 25.73 -5.52
CA TRP A 182 -12.13 25.01 -5.87
C TRP A 182 -11.89 23.80 -6.77
N GLN A 183 -10.95 23.88 -7.71
CA GLN A 183 -10.64 22.78 -8.63
C GLN A 183 -10.07 21.58 -7.88
N GLU A 184 -9.11 21.82 -7.00
CA GLU A 184 -8.49 20.81 -6.15
C GLU A 184 -9.51 20.23 -5.15
N PHE A 185 -10.36 21.07 -4.55
CA PHE A 185 -11.44 20.59 -3.70
C PHE A 185 -12.46 19.74 -4.47
N ARG A 186 -12.88 20.19 -5.66
CA ARG A 186 -13.80 19.45 -6.54
C ARG A 186 -13.21 18.09 -6.92
N ARG A 187 -11.91 18.04 -7.24
CA ARG A 187 -11.19 16.79 -7.54
C ARG A 187 -11.26 15.80 -6.37
N ARG A 188 -10.98 16.26 -5.15
CA ARG A 188 -11.07 15.43 -3.94
C ARG A 188 -12.47 14.88 -3.73
N VAL A 189 -13.50 15.72 -3.84
CA VAL A 189 -14.90 15.29 -3.68
C VAL A 189 -15.31 14.26 -4.75
N LEU A 190 -14.85 14.43 -5.99
CA LEU A 190 -15.10 13.45 -7.06
C LEU A 190 -14.38 12.13 -6.81
N HIS A 191 -13.17 12.17 -6.26
CA HIS A 191 -12.42 10.99 -5.85
C HIS A 191 -13.14 10.23 -4.72
N GLU A 192 -13.56 10.92 -3.66
CA GLU A 192 -14.34 10.33 -2.57
C GLU A 192 -15.67 9.75 -3.05
N ARG A 193 -16.31 10.41 -4.02
CA ARG A 193 -17.49 9.86 -4.70
C ARG A 193 -17.20 8.57 -5.43
N LYS A 194 -16.06 8.47 -6.13
CA LYS A 194 -15.66 7.23 -6.80
C LYS A 194 -15.48 6.11 -5.76
N ILE A 195 -14.73 6.39 -4.69
CA ILE A 195 -14.53 5.45 -3.59
C ILE A 195 -15.87 4.98 -3.00
N LYS A 196 -16.76 5.91 -2.64
CA LYS A 196 -18.09 5.57 -2.09
C LYS A 196 -18.92 4.72 -3.05
N ARG A 197 -18.94 5.04 -4.35
CA ARG A 197 -19.63 4.24 -5.37
C ARG A 197 -19.04 2.84 -5.50
N ASP A 198 -17.72 2.73 -5.51
CA ASP A 198 -17.04 1.43 -5.61
C ASP A 198 -17.26 0.59 -4.33
N LEU A 199 -17.34 1.22 -3.15
CA LEU A 199 -17.75 0.58 -1.90
C LEU A 199 -19.23 0.16 -1.88
N CYS A 200 -20.12 0.93 -2.49
CA CYS A 200 -21.53 0.54 -2.65
C CYS A 200 -21.67 -0.66 -3.59
N LYS A 201 -20.89 -0.74 -4.68
CA LYS A 201 -20.83 -1.93 -5.55
C LYS A 201 -20.32 -3.17 -4.82
N LEU A 202 -19.43 -2.99 -3.84
CA LEU A 202 -18.94 -4.07 -2.99
C LEU A 202 -20.02 -4.53 -2.00
N HIS A 203 -20.87 -3.63 -1.48
CA HIS A 203 -21.98 -3.98 -0.59
C HIS A 203 -23.25 -4.50 -1.29
N GLU A 204 -23.51 -4.08 -2.55
CA GLU A 204 -24.62 -4.61 -3.35
C GLU A 204 -24.31 -5.99 -3.96
N LYS A 205 -23.07 -6.46 -3.83
CA LYS A 205 -22.71 -7.83 -4.14
C LYS A 205 -22.64 -8.65 -2.85
N GLU A 206 -23.77 -9.23 -2.45
CA GLU A 206 -23.89 -10.66 -2.10
C GLU A 206 -25.37 -11.06 -1.87
N PRO A 207 -25.80 -12.30 -2.20
CA PRO A 207 -25.03 -13.41 -2.73
C PRO A 207 -25.19 -13.58 -4.25
N PHE A 208 -24.11 -14.03 -4.90
CA PHE A 208 -24.20 -14.71 -6.18
C PHE A 208 -25.05 -15.97 -6.00
N THR A 209 -26.33 -15.90 -6.36
CA THR A 209 -27.16 -17.07 -6.66
C THR A 209 -27.52 -17.09 -8.13
N SER A 210 -26.54 -17.45 -8.94
CA SER A 210 -26.78 -18.46 -9.98
C SER A 210 -25.46 -19.17 -10.25
N SER A 211 -25.37 -20.34 -9.65
CA SER A 211 -24.47 -21.41 -10.02
C SER A 211 -24.57 -21.68 -11.53
N GLN A 212 -23.57 -21.25 -12.26
CA GLN A 212 -22.74 -22.30 -12.85
C GLN A 212 -21.52 -22.38 -11.96
N ALA A 213 -21.64 -23.15 -10.88
CA ALA A 213 -20.49 -23.88 -10.42
C ALA A 213 -19.96 -24.58 -11.68
N ARG A 214 -18.80 -24.15 -12.18
CA ARG A 214 -17.91 -25.16 -12.73
C ARG A 214 -17.81 -26.15 -11.58
N GLU A 215 -18.27 -27.38 -11.83
CA GLU A 215 -17.94 -28.46 -10.91
C GLU A 215 -16.46 -28.31 -10.55
N PRO A 216 -16.08 -28.40 -9.27
CA PRO A 216 -14.69 -28.34 -8.88
C PRO A 216 -13.94 -29.33 -9.76
N SER A 217 -13.20 -28.81 -10.75
CA SER A 217 -12.34 -29.67 -11.52
C SER A 217 -11.23 -30.00 -10.55
N ASP A 218 -11.00 -31.29 -10.31
CA ASP A 218 -10.02 -31.78 -9.34
C ASP A 218 -8.56 -31.51 -9.77
N THR A 219 -8.38 -30.62 -10.76
CA THR A 219 -7.10 -30.30 -11.37
C THR A 219 -6.22 -29.52 -10.38
N GLU A 220 -4.92 -29.77 -10.49
CA GLU A 220 -3.90 -29.12 -9.68
C GLU A 220 -3.93 -27.59 -9.82
N TYR A 221 -4.30 -27.07 -11.00
CA TYR A 221 -4.46 -25.64 -11.26
C TYR A 221 -5.56 -24.99 -10.41
N ASP A 222 -6.74 -25.59 -10.31
CA ASP A 222 -7.83 -25.06 -9.49
C ASP A 222 -7.44 -25.05 -8.00
N LYS A 223 -6.75 -26.09 -7.54
CA LYS A 223 -6.24 -26.17 -6.16
C LYS A 223 -5.23 -25.05 -5.85
N LEU A 224 -4.30 -24.79 -6.77
CA LEU A 224 -3.34 -23.69 -6.63
C LEU A 224 -4.02 -22.32 -6.69
N ALA A 225 -5.01 -22.13 -7.56
CA ALA A 225 -5.78 -20.88 -7.63
C ALA A 225 -6.61 -20.63 -6.37
N ASP A 226 -7.25 -21.66 -5.82
CA ASP A 226 -7.96 -21.58 -4.55
C ASP A 226 -7.01 -21.24 -3.40
N GLN A 227 -5.81 -21.82 -3.40
CA GLN A 227 -4.76 -21.47 -2.45
C GLN A 227 -4.33 -20.01 -2.62
N ALA A 228 -4.01 -19.56 -3.84
CA ALA A 228 -3.63 -18.18 -4.14
C ALA A 228 -4.65 -17.15 -3.65
N SER A 229 -5.95 -17.47 -3.73
CA SER A 229 -7.01 -16.60 -3.20
C SER A 229 -6.90 -16.35 -1.69
N LYS A 230 -6.41 -17.34 -0.92
CA LYS A 230 -6.17 -17.22 0.54
C LYS A 230 -5.02 -16.29 0.88
N PHE A 231 -4.15 -16.00 -0.08
CA PHE A 231 -3.06 -15.02 0.04
C PHE A 231 -3.51 -13.62 -0.39
N GLY A 232 -4.73 -13.48 -0.91
CA GLY A 232 -5.28 -12.21 -1.37
C GLY A 232 -5.21 -11.98 -2.86
N LEU A 233 -4.66 -12.91 -3.64
CA LEU A 233 -4.62 -12.77 -5.10
C LEU A 233 -6.00 -13.00 -5.71
N ILE A 234 -6.29 -12.33 -6.82
CA ILE A 234 -7.54 -12.50 -7.56
C ILE A 234 -7.50 -13.87 -8.25
N ARG A 235 -8.32 -14.81 -7.76
CA ARG A 235 -8.35 -16.21 -8.20
C ARG A 235 -8.41 -16.36 -9.71
N GLU A 236 -9.33 -15.63 -10.36
CA GLU A 236 -9.57 -15.70 -11.80
C GLU A 236 -8.37 -15.24 -12.62
N LYS A 237 -7.59 -14.30 -12.08
CA LYS A 237 -6.39 -13.80 -12.74
C LYS A 237 -5.21 -14.76 -12.57
N PHE A 238 -5.06 -15.28 -11.36
CA PHE A 238 -4.04 -16.28 -11.07
C PHE A 238 -4.26 -17.57 -11.87
N ILE A 239 -5.51 -18.05 -11.96
CA ILE A 239 -5.82 -19.26 -12.73
C ILE A 239 -5.54 -19.08 -14.22
N ASP A 240 -5.84 -17.90 -14.79
CA ASP A 240 -5.54 -17.59 -16.18
C ASP A 240 -4.02 -17.64 -16.46
N TRP A 241 -3.20 -17.13 -15.54
CA TRP A 241 -1.74 -17.19 -15.64
C TRP A 241 -1.19 -18.60 -15.43
N ILE A 242 -1.55 -19.29 -14.34
CA ILE A 242 -0.98 -20.59 -13.98
C ILE A 242 -1.35 -21.67 -15.01
N CYS A 243 -2.49 -21.56 -15.69
CA CYS A 243 -2.87 -22.44 -16.81
C CYS A 243 -1.93 -22.34 -18.02
N SER A 244 -1.09 -21.30 -18.12
CA SER A 244 -0.07 -21.18 -19.15
C SER A 244 1.20 -22.00 -18.85
N ILE A 245 1.36 -22.44 -17.60
CA ILE A 245 2.47 -23.28 -17.15
C ILE A 245 2.15 -24.75 -17.44
N SER A 246 3.12 -25.53 -17.88
CA SER A 246 2.90 -26.95 -18.16
C SER A 246 2.65 -27.73 -16.86
N ALA A 247 1.76 -28.73 -16.92
CA ALA A 247 1.44 -29.59 -15.78
C ALA A 247 2.69 -30.30 -15.21
N GLU A 248 3.66 -30.63 -16.08
CA GLU A 248 4.93 -31.24 -15.66
C GLU A 248 5.73 -30.33 -14.72
N LEU A 249 5.68 -29.01 -14.91
CA LEU A 249 6.42 -28.06 -14.09
C LEU A 249 5.73 -27.75 -12.77
N LEU A 250 4.39 -27.76 -12.70
CA LEU A 250 3.62 -27.36 -11.50
C LEU A 250 4.08 -28.07 -10.24
N SER A 251 4.22 -29.39 -10.32
CA SER A 251 4.58 -30.25 -9.19
C SER A 251 6.04 -30.11 -8.74
N THR A 252 6.88 -29.40 -9.51
CA THR A 252 8.32 -29.25 -9.21
C THR A 252 8.63 -28.07 -8.29
N GLN A 253 7.64 -27.23 -8.00
CA GLN A 253 7.83 -25.99 -7.23
C GLN A 253 6.80 -25.83 -6.12
N THR A 254 7.15 -25.01 -5.13
CA THR A 254 6.28 -24.72 -3.99
C THR A 254 5.17 -23.74 -4.37
N LEU A 255 4.10 -23.69 -3.56
CA LEU A 255 3.08 -22.66 -3.69
C LEU A 255 3.70 -21.25 -3.61
N GLU A 256 4.61 -21.02 -2.66
CA GLU A 256 5.31 -19.73 -2.53
C GLU A 256 6.01 -19.32 -3.83
N TYR A 257 6.74 -20.25 -4.46
CA TYR A 257 7.41 -20.00 -5.74
C TYR A 257 6.42 -19.51 -6.80
N TRP A 258 5.27 -20.19 -6.94
CA TRP A 258 4.27 -19.81 -7.94
C TRP A 258 3.64 -18.45 -7.64
N LEU A 259 3.34 -18.14 -6.38
CA LEU A 259 2.79 -16.84 -5.98
C LEU A 259 3.78 -15.70 -6.25
N LEU A 260 5.06 -15.89 -5.90
CA LEU A 260 6.12 -14.89 -6.14
C LEU A 260 6.41 -14.72 -7.64
N SER A 261 6.42 -15.81 -8.41
CA SER A 261 6.60 -15.78 -9.87
C SER A 261 5.46 -15.01 -10.54
N TYR A 262 4.22 -15.27 -10.15
CA TYR A 262 3.06 -14.53 -10.64
C TYR A 262 3.19 -13.03 -10.38
N VAL A 263 3.52 -12.63 -9.14
CA VAL A 263 3.73 -11.20 -8.80
C VAL A 263 4.86 -10.60 -9.64
N SER A 264 5.96 -11.32 -9.81
CA SER A 264 7.12 -10.86 -10.58
C SER A 264 6.80 -10.67 -12.06
N GLU A 265 6.03 -11.57 -12.67
CA GLU A 265 5.72 -11.57 -14.11
C GLU A 265 4.54 -10.67 -14.49
N THR A 266 3.57 -10.48 -13.59
CA THR A 266 2.35 -9.71 -13.90
C THR A 266 2.39 -8.26 -13.42
N SER A 267 3.24 -7.93 -12.44
CA SER A 267 3.35 -6.56 -11.96
C SER A 267 4.12 -5.66 -12.94
N PRO A 268 3.68 -4.41 -13.14
CA PRO A 268 4.38 -3.45 -14.00
C PRO A 268 5.72 -3.03 -13.39
N GLU A 269 6.65 -2.49 -14.19
CA GLU A 269 7.96 -2.04 -13.70
C GLU A 269 7.84 -0.95 -12.62
N GLU A 270 6.81 -0.11 -12.73
CA GLU A 270 6.44 0.95 -11.80
C GLU A 270 6.11 0.43 -10.40
N ALA A 271 5.80 -0.87 -10.25
CA ALA A 271 5.54 -1.51 -8.96
C ALA A 271 6.76 -1.51 -8.01
N ASN A 272 7.94 -1.12 -8.52
CA ASN A 272 9.14 -0.91 -7.72
C ASN A 272 9.19 0.46 -7.04
N PHE A 273 8.29 1.38 -7.35
CA PHE A 273 8.29 2.75 -6.84
C PHE A 273 6.92 3.12 -6.30
N TRP A 274 6.87 3.95 -5.24
CA TRP A 274 5.59 4.46 -4.75
C TRP A 274 5.12 5.64 -5.59
N SER A 275 3.83 5.69 -5.91
CA SER A 275 3.25 6.88 -6.53
C SER A 275 3.01 7.99 -5.51
N GLU A 276 3.47 9.21 -5.79
CA GLU A 276 3.15 10.39 -4.97
C GLU A 276 1.70 10.87 -5.14
N MET A 277 1.02 10.42 -6.21
CA MET A 277 -0.30 10.90 -6.61
C MET A 277 -1.44 9.97 -6.17
N ILE A 278 -1.10 8.75 -5.73
CA ILE A 278 -2.05 7.67 -5.42
C ILE A 278 -1.73 7.15 -4.02
N SER A 279 -2.76 6.93 -3.19
CA SER A 279 -2.55 6.39 -1.85
C SER A 279 -1.90 4.99 -1.92
N PRO A 280 -1.07 4.59 -0.94
CA PRO A 280 -0.37 3.30 -0.98
C PRO A 280 -1.30 2.11 -1.24
N ARG A 281 -2.45 2.05 -0.57
CA ARG A 281 -3.47 1.01 -0.79
C ARG A 281 -3.93 0.94 -2.25
N ASN A 282 -4.31 2.08 -2.81
CA ASN A 282 -4.79 2.14 -4.19
C ASN A 282 -3.66 1.86 -5.19
N TRP A 283 -2.43 2.24 -4.87
CA TRP A 283 -1.27 1.93 -5.70
C TRP A 283 -0.99 0.44 -5.76
N LEU A 284 -1.08 -0.27 -4.62
CA LEU A 284 -0.98 -1.73 -4.59
C LEU A 284 -2.05 -2.39 -5.46
N LEU A 285 -3.31 -1.96 -5.37
CA LEU A 285 -4.42 -2.50 -6.18
C LEU A 285 -4.25 -2.24 -7.69
N LEU A 286 -3.52 -1.19 -8.07
CA LEU A 286 -3.23 -0.89 -9.47
C LEU A 286 -2.05 -1.70 -10.01
N CYS A 287 -1.05 -1.97 -9.16
CA CYS A 287 0.17 -2.65 -9.56
C CYS A 287 0.09 -4.18 -9.43
N PHE A 288 -0.79 -4.68 -8.56
CA PHE A 288 -0.88 -6.09 -8.23
C PHE A 288 -2.32 -6.55 -8.29
N GLU A 289 -2.53 -7.75 -8.83
CA GLU A 289 -3.84 -8.39 -8.94
C GLU A 289 -4.24 -9.01 -7.58
N ILE A 290 -4.30 -8.16 -6.54
CA ILE A 290 -4.72 -8.49 -5.16
C ILE A 290 -6.09 -7.88 -4.84
N ASN A 291 -6.77 -8.43 -3.83
CA ASN A 291 -8.01 -7.89 -3.30
C ASN A 291 -7.78 -6.69 -2.35
N ILE A 292 -8.86 -5.96 -2.04
CA ILE A 292 -8.82 -4.74 -1.25
C ILE A 292 -8.46 -5.00 0.21
N GLU A 293 -8.91 -6.11 0.78
CA GLU A 293 -8.65 -6.53 2.15
C GLU A 293 -7.14 -6.74 2.36
N THR A 294 -6.48 -7.41 1.42
CA THR A 294 -5.03 -7.65 1.44
C THR A 294 -4.26 -6.35 1.26
N ALA A 295 -4.65 -5.48 0.33
CA ALA A 295 -4.00 -4.18 0.18
C ALA A 295 -4.11 -3.32 1.46
N ILE A 296 -5.25 -3.37 2.15
CA ILE A 296 -5.46 -2.70 3.44
C ILE A 296 -4.58 -3.34 4.52
N ALA A 297 -4.54 -4.67 4.61
CA ALA A 297 -3.78 -5.39 5.61
C ALA A 297 -2.27 -5.12 5.48
N ILE A 298 -1.74 -5.08 4.26
CA ILE A 298 -0.34 -4.74 3.99
C ILE A 298 -0.03 -3.31 4.44
N VAL A 299 -0.84 -2.33 4.03
CA VAL A 299 -0.59 -0.92 4.32
C VAL A 299 -0.77 -0.59 5.79
N ASN A 300 -1.81 -1.12 6.44
CA ASN A 300 -2.08 -0.88 7.86
C ASN A 300 -1.19 -1.71 8.78
N GLY A 301 -0.57 -2.76 8.25
CA GLY A 301 0.33 -3.65 8.98
C GLY A 301 1.70 -3.06 9.29
N VAL A 302 2.02 -1.92 8.68
CA VAL A 302 3.33 -1.28 8.73
C VAL A 302 3.13 0.20 9.02
N SER A 303 4.01 0.81 9.81
CA SER A 303 3.94 2.25 10.05
C SER A 303 4.17 3.04 8.75
N GLU A 304 3.49 4.18 8.58
CA GLU A 304 3.61 5.01 7.36
C GLU A 304 5.06 5.40 7.05
N ASN A 305 5.84 5.72 8.08
CA ASN A 305 7.26 6.07 7.94
C ASN A 305 8.08 4.89 7.39
N TYR A 306 7.74 3.66 7.78
CA TYR A 306 8.48 2.47 7.38
C TYR A 306 8.01 1.90 6.03
N LEU A 307 6.72 2.05 5.71
CA LEU A 307 6.14 1.62 4.43
C LEU A 307 6.91 2.21 3.24
N GLY A 308 7.25 3.50 3.30
CA GLY A 308 8.01 4.18 2.25
C GLY A 308 9.49 3.80 2.16
N GLN A 309 10.05 3.10 3.15
CA GLN A 309 11.47 2.71 3.16
C GLN A 309 11.76 1.47 2.30
N GLN A 310 10.71 0.84 1.78
CA GLN A 310 10.78 -0.32 0.88
C GLN A 310 9.79 -0.14 -0.29
N THR A 311 9.97 -0.92 -1.34
CA THR A 311 9.17 -0.83 -2.57
C THR A 311 7.76 -1.44 -2.39
N PRO A 312 6.76 -1.05 -3.21
CA PRO A 312 5.46 -1.72 -3.18
C PRO A 312 5.57 -3.24 -3.41
N ARG A 313 6.39 -3.66 -4.39
CA ARG A 313 6.69 -5.07 -4.68
C ARG A 313 7.23 -5.81 -3.47
N TYR A 314 8.17 -5.21 -2.75
CA TYR A 314 8.73 -5.79 -1.53
C TYR A 314 7.62 -6.15 -0.54
N TRP A 315 6.64 -5.27 -0.33
CA TRP A 315 5.59 -5.49 0.66
C TRP A 315 4.62 -6.61 0.26
N VAL A 316 4.31 -6.75 -1.02
CA VAL A 316 3.47 -7.86 -1.52
C VAL A 316 4.21 -9.19 -1.42
N GLU A 317 5.49 -9.23 -1.77
CA GLU A 317 6.30 -10.44 -1.63
C GLU A 317 6.49 -10.83 -0.15
N ASP A 318 6.76 -9.85 0.72
CA ASP A 318 6.89 -10.07 2.18
C ASP A 318 5.58 -10.59 2.78
N TRP A 319 4.43 -10.07 2.36
CA TRP A 319 3.11 -10.59 2.73
C TRP A 319 2.92 -12.07 2.33
N ILE A 320 3.26 -12.42 1.08
CA ILE A 320 3.18 -13.80 0.60
C ILE A 320 4.05 -14.72 1.45
N LYS A 321 5.30 -14.32 1.68
CA LYS A 321 6.25 -15.09 2.50
C LYS A 321 5.74 -15.32 3.92
N GLN A 322 5.23 -14.27 4.57
CA GLN A 322 4.69 -14.38 5.93
C GLN A 322 3.49 -15.32 6.05
N LEU A 323 2.69 -15.46 4.99
CA LEU A 323 1.53 -16.35 4.99
C LEU A 323 1.86 -17.79 4.57
N ALA A 324 2.82 -17.94 3.65
CA ALA A 324 3.24 -19.24 3.13
C ALA A 324 4.01 -20.01 4.19
N ASN A 325 4.85 -19.29 4.92
CA ASN A 325 5.77 -19.86 5.87
C ASN A 325 5.25 -19.69 7.30
N LYS A 326 4.91 -20.81 7.93
CA LYS A 326 4.34 -20.86 9.28
C LYS A 326 5.23 -21.71 10.17
N PRO A 327 5.35 -21.36 11.46
CA PRO A 327 6.11 -22.20 12.36
C PRO A 327 5.48 -23.59 12.47
N SER A 328 6.30 -24.59 12.78
CA SER A 328 5.88 -25.97 12.96
C SER A 328 4.82 -26.07 14.07
N SER A 329 4.02 -27.13 14.02
CA SER A 329 3.05 -27.41 15.08
C SER A 329 3.74 -27.64 16.43
N GLU A 330 4.95 -28.21 16.41
CA GLU A 330 5.75 -28.43 17.61
C GLU A 330 6.19 -27.12 18.25
N PHE A 331 6.78 -26.20 17.48
CA PHE A 331 7.22 -24.91 17.99
C PHE A 331 6.06 -24.03 18.45
N LYS A 332 4.93 -24.06 17.73
CA LYS A 332 3.68 -23.40 18.19
C LYS A 332 3.20 -23.95 19.53
N ASN A 333 3.21 -25.27 19.70
CA ASN A 333 2.79 -25.90 20.95
C ASN A 333 3.75 -25.55 22.08
N PHE A 334 5.06 -25.53 21.82
CA PHE A 334 6.08 -25.08 22.76
C PHE A 334 5.80 -23.65 23.24
N ILE A 335 5.67 -22.68 22.32
CA ILE A 335 5.39 -21.27 22.66
C ILE A 335 4.08 -21.13 23.45
N ASN A 336 3.05 -21.89 23.10
CA ASN A 336 1.75 -21.82 23.77
C ASN A 336 1.77 -22.36 25.20
N ASN A 337 2.65 -23.33 25.49
CA ASN A 337 2.78 -23.95 26.80
C ASN A 337 3.89 -23.32 27.65
N ALA A 338 4.72 -22.44 27.08
CA ALA A 338 5.76 -21.75 27.83
C ALA A 338 5.16 -20.78 28.86
N ASN A 339 5.72 -20.79 30.07
CA ASN A 339 5.38 -19.81 31.10
C ASN A 339 5.90 -18.44 30.67
N ALA A 340 5.05 -17.42 30.78
CA ALA A 340 5.41 -16.07 30.39
C ALA A 340 6.48 -15.49 31.32
N ASN A 341 7.46 -14.81 30.74
CA ASN A 341 8.61 -14.20 31.43
C ASN A 341 9.47 -15.22 32.20
N GLU A 342 9.42 -16.50 31.81
CA GLU A 342 10.34 -17.52 32.29
C GLU A 342 11.22 -18.00 31.13
N LEU A 343 12.51 -18.16 31.43
CA LEU A 343 13.45 -18.70 30.47
C LEU A 343 13.19 -20.21 30.32
N THR A 344 12.91 -20.63 29.09
CA THR A 344 12.69 -22.04 28.74
C THR A 344 13.65 -22.43 27.61
N PHE A 345 13.84 -23.72 27.38
CA PHE A 345 14.77 -24.21 26.35
C PHE A 345 13.97 -24.96 25.29
N TYR A 346 14.14 -24.55 24.03
CA TYR A 346 13.59 -25.27 22.90
C TYR A 346 14.63 -26.27 22.40
N GLU A 347 14.31 -27.55 22.53
CA GLU A 347 15.18 -28.66 22.14
C GLU A 347 15.13 -28.87 20.62
N HIS A 348 16.30 -28.94 19.97
CA HIS A 348 16.43 -29.28 18.55
C HIS A 348 17.81 -29.88 18.26
N GLU A 349 18.02 -30.35 17.04
CA GLU A 349 19.20 -31.16 16.66
C GLU A 349 20.56 -30.46 16.80
N LEU A 350 20.61 -29.13 16.73
CA LEU A 350 21.86 -28.37 16.81
C LEU A 350 22.30 -28.18 18.27
N TYR A 351 21.46 -27.56 19.10
CA TYR A 351 21.67 -27.31 20.54
C TYR A 351 20.38 -26.79 21.17
N PRO A 352 20.12 -27.02 22.46
CA PRO A 352 18.98 -26.40 23.14
C PRO A 352 19.09 -24.88 23.09
N THR A 353 18.09 -24.19 22.52
CA THR A 353 18.10 -22.74 22.41
C THR A 353 17.27 -22.10 23.53
N PRO A 354 17.82 -21.15 24.31
CA PRO A 354 17.06 -20.41 25.30
C PRO A 354 16.00 -19.52 24.63
N ILE A 355 14.75 -19.64 25.07
CA ILE A 355 13.62 -18.85 24.61
C ILE A 355 12.91 -18.21 25.79
N LEU A 356 12.70 -16.90 25.69
CA LEU A 356 11.88 -16.11 26.59
C LEU A 356 10.58 -15.74 25.90
N VAL A 357 9.46 -16.28 26.37
CA VAL A 357 8.13 -15.92 25.85
C VAL A 357 7.53 -14.81 26.71
N VAL A 358 7.08 -13.75 26.06
CA VAL A 358 6.60 -12.52 26.68
C VAL A 358 5.18 -12.23 26.18
N ASN A 359 4.21 -12.18 27.09
CA ASN A 359 2.79 -11.96 26.75
C ASN A 359 2.44 -10.46 26.73
N LYS A 360 3.17 -9.69 25.91
CA LYS A 360 2.88 -8.27 25.63
C LYS A 360 3.41 -7.88 24.26
N GLU A 361 2.93 -6.76 23.76
CA GLU A 361 3.55 -6.05 22.64
C GLU A 361 4.93 -5.51 23.04
N PRO A 362 5.92 -5.53 22.13
CA PRO A 362 7.24 -4.96 22.39
C PRO A 362 7.12 -3.44 22.58
N VAL A 363 7.74 -2.89 23.62
CA VAL A 363 7.75 -1.46 23.92
C VAL A 363 9.16 -0.95 24.21
N SER A 364 9.41 0.32 23.90
CA SER A 364 10.70 0.95 24.19
C SER A 364 10.96 0.93 25.70
N GLY A 365 12.11 0.38 26.12
CA GLY A 365 12.44 0.15 27.53
C GLY A 365 12.23 -1.29 28.01
N ASP A 366 11.98 -2.25 27.12
CA ASP A 366 11.96 -3.70 27.39
C ASP A 366 13.35 -4.29 27.74
N ASP A 367 14.17 -3.55 28.48
CA ASP A 367 15.52 -3.97 28.87
C ASP A 367 15.47 -5.10 29.90
N ASN A 368 14.33 -5.31 30.58
CA ASN A 368 14.17 -6.36 31.57
C ASN A 368 14.09 -7.75 30.92
N GLU A 369 13.41 -7.88 29.79
CA GLU A 369 13.33 -9.12 29.02
C GLU A 369 14.71 -9.51 28.51
N LEU A 370 15.45 -8.53 27.97
CA LEU A 370 16.84 -8.73 27.57
C LEU A 370 17.70 -9.15 28.77
N ARG A 371 17.63 -8.43 29.90
CA ARG A 371 18.40 -8.77 31.11
C ARG A 371 18.13 -10.17 31.62
N LEU A 372 16.90 -10.65 31.52
CA LEU A 372 16.54 -12.01 31.92
C LEU A 372 17.15 -13.05 30.97
N LEU A 373 17.06 -12.82 29.65
CA LEU A 373 17.72 -13.68 28.66
C LEU A 373 19.24 -13.70 28.85
N LEU A 374 19.83 -12.56 29.24
CA LEU A 374 21.27 -12.44 29.47
C LEU A 374 21.78 -13.16 30.75
N GLN A 375 20.91 -13.83 31.50
CA GLN A 375 21.33 -14.69 32.62
C GLN A 375 21.91 -16.04 32.15
N THR A 376 21.81 -16.38 30.87
CA THR A 376 22.37 -17.60 30.29
C THR A 376 23.91 -17.62 30.33
N GLU A 377 24.51 -18.81 30.32
CA GLU A 377 25.97 -18.97 30.40
C GLU A 377 26.71 -18.29 29.25
N LEU A 378 26.19 -18.39 28.01
CA LEU A 378 26.78 -17.74 26.85
C LEU A 378 26.66 -16.20 26.94
N ALA A 379 25.55 -15.69 27.45
CA ALA A 379 25.36 -14.26 27.65
C ALA A 379 26.27 -13.67 28.73
N GLN A 380 26.59 -14.43 29.78
CA GLN A 380 27.49 -13.98 30.84
C GLN A 380 28.92 -13.73 30.33
N GLN A 381 29.27 -14.26 29.15
CA GLN A 381 30.54 -14.01 28.47
C GLN A 381 30.50 -12.80 27.54
N ALA A 382 29.30 -12.26 27.26
CA ALA A 382 29.10 -11.17 26.31
C ALA A 382 29.22 -9.81 27.02
N ASP A 383 29.89 -8.87 26.35
CA ASP A 383 29.77 -7.45 26.66
C ASP A 383 28.60 -6.85 25.85
N GLU A 384 27.95 -5.81 26.36
CA GLU A 384 26.83 -5.15 25.67
C GLU A 384 27.24 -4.66 24.28
N SER A 385 28.50 -4.23 24.11
CA SER A 385 29.06 -3.79 22.81
C SER A 385 29.17 -4.90 21.75
N THR A 386 29.09 -6.17 22.18
CA THR A 386 29.18 -7.36 21.33
C THR A 386 27.83 -8.01 21.04
N LEU A 387 26.74 -7.44 21.58
CA LEU A 387 25.40 -7.95 21.37
C LEU A 387 24.79 -7.39 20.08
N PHE A 388 24.21 -8.30 19.31
CA PHE A 388 23.54 -7.99 18.04
C PHE A 388 22.16 -8.64 17.98
N TYR A 389 21.24 -7.98 17.30
CA TYR A 389 19.82 -8.30 17.36
C TYR A 389 19.20 -8.43 15.97
N HIS A 390 18.54 -9.55 15.73
CA HIS A 390 17.74 -9.78 14.52
C HIS A 390 16.25 -9.85 14.87
N THR A 391 15.45 -8.99 14.25
CA THR A 391 13.99 -9.01 14.42
C THR A 391 13.34 -9.75 13.26
N THR A 392 12.53 -10.75 13.58
CA THR A 392 11.82 -11.60 12.62
C THR A 392 10.45 -12.03 13.15
N ASN A 393 9.73 -12.90 12.42
CA ASN A 393 8.49 -13.53 12.86
C ASN A 393 8.78 -14.91 13.47
N LEU A 394 7.76 -15.58 14.02
CA LEU A 394 7.92 -16.89 14.65
C LEU A 394 8.51 -17.96 13.74
N TRP A 395 8.11 -18.00 12.45
CA TRP A 395 8.66 -18.97 11.51
C TRP A 395 10.14 -18.71 11.26
N GLY A 396 10.52 -17.45 11.01
CA GLY A 396 11.91 -17.07 10.80
C GLY A 396 12.76 -17.32 12.03
N ALA A 397 12.22 -17.12 13.24
CA ALA A 397 12.92 -17.46 14.47
C ALA A 397 13.18 -18.96 14.59
N GLU A 398 12.15 -19.79 14.39
CA GLU A 398 12.29 -21.25 14.37
C GLU A 398 13.33 -21.70 13.33
N ASN A 399 13.16 -21.26 12.09
CA ASN A 399 14.04 -21.64 10.99
C ASN A 399 15.50 -21.27 11.29
N ILE A 400 15.76 -20.06 11.80
CA ILE A 400 17.12 -19.63 12.12
C ILE A 400 17.72 -20.45 13.26
N ILE A 401 16.96 -20.75 14.32
CA ILE A 401 17.52 -21.53 15.44
C ILE A 401 17.70 -23.01 15.08
N THR A 402 16.85 -23.58 14.22
CA THR A 402 16.91 -25.01 13.86
C THR A 402 17.78 -25.32 12.65
N GLU A 403 17.83 -24.43 11.66
CA GLU A 403 18.51 -24.64 10.37
C GLU A 403 19.66 -23.64 10.10
N GLY A 404 19.74 -22.57 10.90
CA GLY A 404 20.73 -21.50 10.73
C GLY A 404 20.28 -20.39 9.77
N ILE A 405 21.15 -19.40 9.55
CA ILE A 405 20.85 -18.27 8.65
C ILE A 405 20.79 -18.74 7.19
N ASP A 406 19.60 -18.64 6.58
CA ASP A 406 19.40 -18.84 5.15
C ASP A 406 19.48 -17.52 4.36
N PHE A 407 20.49 -17.43 3.48
CA PHE A 407 20.63 -16.29 2.57
C PHE A 407 19.60 -16.27 1.44
N GLY A 408 18.93 -17.39 1.13
CA GLY A 408 17.80 -17.44 0.20
C GLY A 408 16.63 -16.56 0.65
N GLU A 409 16.47 -16.40 1.96
CA GLU A 409 15.45 -15.55 2.58
C GLU A 409 15.87 -14.09 2.73
N CYS A 410 17.14 -13.78 2.49
CA CYS A 410 17.67 -12.42 2.57
C CYS A 410 17.34 -11.61 1.31
N ARG A 411 17.31 -10.27 1.46
CA ARG A 411 16.90 -9.36 0.37
C ARG A 411 18.08 -8.61 -0.24
N ARG A 412 18.04 -8.45 -1.56
CA ARG A 412 18.92 -7.53 -2.30
C ARG A 412 18.42 -6.08 -2.17
N ARG A 413 19.22 -5.16 -2.69
CA ARG A 413 19.00 -3.70 -2.74
C ARG A 413 18.78 -3.04 -1.38
N GLN A 414 19.39 -3.61 -0.35
CA GLN A 414 19.51 -3.01 0.99
C GLN A 414 20.87 -2.29 1.10
N ASP A 415 21.17 -1.65 2.24
CA ASP A 415 22.38 -0.82 2.44
C ASP A 415 23.69 -1.54 2.05
N PHE A 416 23.74 -2.86 2.21
CA PHE A 416 24.89 -3.71 1.90
C PHE A 416 24.59 -4.89 0.97
N GLY A 417 23.43 -4.90 0.31
CA GLY A 417 23.03 -6.01 -0.56
C GLY A 417 22.92 -5.59 -2.03
N GLY A 418 24.03 -5.29 -2.72
CA GLY A 418 23.99 -4.88 -4.13
C GLY A 418 23.62 -6.02 -5.08
N ARG A 419 24.63 -6.75 -5.56
CA ARG A 419 24.41 -7.99 -6.32
C ARG A 419 24.23 -9.21 -5.43
N THR A 420 24.80 -9.17 -4.23
CA THR A 420 24.62 -10.19 -3.20
C THR A 420 23.51 -9.78 -2.24
N VAL A 421 23.08 -10.71 -1.40
CA VAL A 421 22.20 -10.47 -0.27
C VAL A 421 23.02 -10.25 1.00
N SER A 422 22.36 -9.84 2.08
CA SER A 422 22.98 -9.76 3.41
C SER A 422 21.95 -10.05 4.49
N TYR A 423 22.42 -10.64 5.59
CA TYR A 423 21.67 -10.84 6.81
C TYR A 423 21.99 -9.69 7.77
N TYR A 424 20.98 -8.95 8.20
CA TYR A 424 21.16 -7.70 8.94
C TYR A 424 20.89 -7.87 10.42
N LEU A 425 21.78 -7.28 11.20
CA LEU A 425 21.76 -7.26 12.65
C LEU A 425 21.82 -5.82 13.16
N ASN A 426 20.97 -5.47 14.12
CA ASN A 426 21.05 -4.21 14.86
C ASN A 426 22.07 -4.34 16.00
N ASN A 427 22.83 -3.29 16.28
CA ASN A 427 23.76 -3.25 17.42
C ASN A 427 23.13 -2.65 18.69
N ASN A 428 21.82 -2.40 18.67
CA ASN A 428 21.09 -1.79 19.78
C ASN A 428 19.72 -2.45 19.90
N PHE A 429 19.38 -2.89 21.12
CA PHE A 429 18.15 -3.61 21.38
C PHE A 429 16.90 -2.75 21.17
N GLY A 430 16.93 -1.48 21.58
CA GLY A 430 15.84 -0.53 21.37
C GLY A 430 15.47 -0.35 19.90
N ASN A 431 16.47 -0.34 19.01
CA ASN A 431 16.23 -0.30 17.55
C ASN A 431 15.57 -1.59 17.04
N ALA A 432 15.93 -2.76 17.58
CA ALA A 432 15.30 -4.04 17.23
C ALA A 432 13.82 -4.09 17.68
N ILE A 433 13.53 -3.52 18.86
CA ILE A 433 12.16 -3.33 19.39
C ILE A 433 11.35 -2.38 18.52
N GLU A 434 11.93 -1.23 18.14
CA GLU A 434 11.28 -0.28 17.24
C GLU A 434 10.92 -0.95 15.92
N PHE A 435 11.84 -1.75 15.37
CA PHE A 435 11.61 -2.51 14.15
C PHE A 435 10.47 -3.54 14.29
N ALA A 436 10.42 -4.26 15.41
CA ALA A 436 9.37 -5.23 15.71
C ALA A 436 7.99 -4.58 15.67
N ARG A 437 7.86 -3.40 16.31
CA ARG A 437 6.62 -2.62 16.35
C ARG A 437 6.19 -2.07 15.00
N GLN A 438 7.15 -1.74 14.14
CA GLN A 438 6.89 -1.07 12.87
C GLN A 438 6.60 -2.01 11.70
N ARG A 439 7.01 -3.29 11.77
CA ARG A 439 7.02 -4.20 10.62
C ARG A 439 6.29 -5.54 10.83
N VAL A 440 6.27 -6.10 12.05
CA VAL A 440 5.86 -7.51 12.22
C VAL A 440 4.39 -7.61 12.61
N LEU A 441 3.59 -8.13 11.68
CA LEU A 441 2.14 -8.30 11.80
C LEU A 441 1.76 -9.27 12.94
N ASN A 442 2.50 -10.38 13.08
CA ASN A 442 2.18 -11.48 13.97
C ASN A 442 3.35 -11.81 14.90
N SER A 443 3.10 -11.85 16.21
CA SER A 443 4.04 -12.19 17.31
C SER A 443 5.53 -12.09 16.95
N PRO A 444 6.15 -10.89 17.06
CA PRO A 444 7.54 -10.72 16.69
C PRO A 444 8.48 -11.52 17.59
N ALA A 445 9.60 -11.92 16.99
CA ALA A 445 10.71 -12.57 17.67
C ALA A 445 11.99 -11.76 17.47
N ILE A 446 12.80 -11.64 18.51
CA ILE A 446 14.12 -11.02 18.46
C ILE A 446 15.16 -12.08 18.84
N ILE A 447 16.03 -12.41 17.90
CA ILE A 447 17.17 -13.30 18.12
C ILE A 447 18.34 -12.45 18.60
N VAL A 448 18.96 -12.86 19.70
CA VAL A 448 20.09 -12.19 20.31
C VAL A 448 21.36 -13.00 20.01
N TYR A 449 22.37 -12.32 19.48
CA TYR A 449 23.67 -12.89 19.15
C TYR A 449 24.75 -12.24 20.01
N HIS A 450 25.76 -13.02 20.39
CA HIS A 450 27.02 -12.52 20.94
C HIS A 450 28.12 -12.61 19.88
N ILE A 451 28.46 -11.52 19.22
CA ILE A 451 29.44 -11.50 18.12
C ILE A 451 30.66 -10.69 18.57
N PRO A 452 31.69 -11.34 19.16
CA PRO A 452 32.89 -10.64 19.58
C PRO A 452 33.68 -10.14 18.37
N GLU A 453 34.38 -9.02 18.53
CA GLU A 453 35.22 -8.43 17.47
C GLU A 453 36.28 -9.43 16.98
N THR A 454 36.84 -10.25 17.88
CA THR A 454 37.80 -11.31 17.55
C THR A 454 37.24 -12.36 16.57
N LEU A 455 35.93 -12.61 16.56
CA LEU A 455 35.30 -13.49 15.57
C LEU A 455 35.22 -12.83 14.20
N LEU A 456 34.93 -11.52 14.17
CA LEU A 456 34.89 -10.73 12.94
C LEU A 456 36.29 -10.58 12.34
N GLU A 457 37.32 -10.36 13.15
CA GLU A 457 38.73 -10.25 12.73
C GLU A 457 39.29 -11.55 12.10
N GLN A 458 38.70 -12.71 12.42
CA GLN A 458 39.06 -13.99 11.79
C GLN A 458 38.49 -14.13 10.36
N HIS A 459 37.71 -13.15 9.92
CA HIS A 459 37.01 -13.14 8.64
C HIS A 459 37.24 -11.80 7.93
N ASP A 460 36.89 -11.72 6.65
CA ASP A 460 37.02 -10.47 5.90
C ASP A 460 35.91 -9.50 6.34
N HIS A 461 36.22 -8.69 7.36
CA HIS A 461 35.33 -7.70 7.95
C HIS A 461 35.63 -6.28 7.44
N LEU A 462 34.60 -5.57 6.97
CA LEU A 462 34.71 -4.18 6.53
C LEU A 462 33.99 -3.23 7.51
N ASN A 463 34.75 -2.47 8.29
CA ASN A 463 34.19 -1.41 9.13
C ASN A 463 34.15 -0.07 8.36
N LEU A 464 32.96 0.48 8.19
CA LEU A 464 32.70 1.76 7.50
C LEU A 464 32.14 2.84 8.45
N SER A 465 32.21 2.64 9.78
CA SER A 465 31.69 3.62 10.74
C SER A 465 32.34 5.00 10.58
N GLU A 466 33.66 5.03 10.36
CA GLU A 466 34.45 6.25 10.23
C GLU A 466 34.65 6.69 8.77
N ASP A 467 34.52 5.79 7.79
CA ASP A 467 34.69 6.13 6.36
C ASP A 467 33.35 6.53 5.71
N HIS A 468 32.87 7.71 6.05
CA HIS A 468 31.62 8.24 5.51
C HIS A 468 31.60 8.39 3.99
N ARG A 469 32.75 8.59 3.35
CA ARG A 469 32.84 8.73 1.89
C ARG A 469 32.61 7.38 1.22
N MET A 470 33.29 6.34 1.71
CA MET A 470 33.12 5.00 1.20
C MET A 470 31.75 4.44 1.54
N TRP A 471 31.25 4.67 2.76
CA TRP A 471 29.90 4.31 3.18
C TRP A 471 28.82 4.85 2.23
N LYS A 472 28.84 6.16 1.92
CA LYS A 472 27.88 6.76 0.96
C LYS A 472 27.94 6.10 -0.40
N LYS A 473 29.14 5.77 -0.89
CA LYS A 473 29.33 5.12 -2.18
C LYS A 473 28.78 3.69 -2.16
N VAL A 474 29.06 2.94 -1.10
CA VAL A 474 28.59 1.57 -0.89
C VAL A 474 27.07 1.54 -0.82
N VAL A 475 26.45 2.28 0.10
CA VAL A 475 24.99 2.28 0.29
C VAL A 475 24.25 2.66 -0.99
N ARG A 476 24.71 3.71 -1.69
CA ARG A 476 24.11 4.13 -2.95
C ARG A 476 24.19 3.02 -4.01
N HIS A 477 25.37 2.41 -4.19
CA HIS A 477 25.52 1.33 -5.16
C HIS A 477 24.70 0.10 -4.78
N SER A 478 24.71 -0.30 -3.51
CA SER A 478 23.95 -1.46 -3.03
C SER A 478 22.46 -1.29 -3.30
N ARG A 479 21.86 -0.15 -2.91
CA ARG A 479 20.43 0.12 -3.14
C ARG A 479 20.07 0.21 -4.62
N ASN A 480 21.00 0.61 -5.48
CA ASN A 480 20.83 0.61 -6.94
C ASN A 480 21.12 -0.75 -7.59
N GLY A 481 21.42 -1.81 -6.82
CA GLY A 481 21.76 -3.14 -7.34
C GLY A 481 23.11 -3.20 -8.07
N ILE A 482 24.01 -2.24 -7.81
CA ILE A 482 25.32 -2.12 -8.42
C ILE A 482 26.36 -2.81 -7.53
N ARG A 483 27.22 -3.63 -8.15
CA ARG A 483 28.33 -4.31 -7.45
C ARG A 483 29.25 -3.27 -6.80
N ASN A 484 29.66 -3.51 -5.57
CA ASN A 484 30.61 -2.65 -4.88
C ASN A 484 31.51 -3.44 -3.94
N VAL A 485 32.43 -2.74 -3.26
CA VAL A 485 33.48 -3.38 -2.44
C VAL A 485 32.89 -4.32 -1.40
N VAL A 486 31.73 -4.00 -0.84
CA VAL A 486 31.14 -4.76 0.28
C VAL A 486 30.69 -6.15 -0.17
N ASP A 487 30.49 -6.36 -1.48
CA ASP A 487 30.08 -7.66 -2.03
C ASP A 487 31.18 -8.72 -1.94
N ASP A 488 32.42 -8.31 -1.73
CA ASP A 488 33.59 -9.20 -1.66
C ASP A 488 34.02 -9.51 -0.20
N TYR A 489 33.32 -8.96 0.81
CA TYR A 489 33.62 -9.16 2.24
C TYR A 489 32.65 -10.15 2.90
N ASP A 490 33.11 -10.83 3.96
CA ASP A 490 32.29 -11.73 4.78
C ASP A 490 31.29 -10.96 5.64
N SER A 491 31.63 -9.74 6.07
CA SER A 491 30.72 -8.85 6.79
C SER A 491 31.05 -7.37 6.64
N ALA A 492 30.10 -6.50 6.96
CA ALA A 492 30.32 -5.06 7.03
C ALA A 492 29.55 -4.38 8.16
N TYR A 493 30.17 -3.39 8.81
CA TYR A 493 29.57 -2.63 9.91
C TYR A 493 29.52 -1.13 9.59
N SER A 494 28.37 -0.48 9.84
CA SER A 494 28.23 0.97 9.67
C SER A 494 26.89 1.53 10.19
N PRO A 495 26.67 2.85 10.13
CA PRO A 495 25.34 3.46 10.25
C PRO A 495 24.32 2.98 9.23
N GLN A 496 23.05 2.94 9.63
CA GLN A 496 21.91 2.71 8.75
C GLN A 496 21.57 3.96 7.93
N ALA A 497 21.08 3.77 6.70
CA ALA A 497 20.56 4.88 5.90
C ALA A 497 19.15 5.29 6.36
N THR A 498 18.96 6.55 6.71
CA THR A 498 17.67 7.08 7.21
C THR A 498 16.72 7.53 6.10
N ASN A 499 17.25 7.80 4.90
CA ASN A 499 16.51 8.32 3.76
C ASN A 499 16.24 7.27 2.69
N GLY A 500 15.98 6.02 3.10
CA GLY A 500 15.74 4.89 2.20
C GLY A 500 14.66 5.14 1.15
N LYS A 501 13.53 5.77 1.53
CA LYS A 501 12.50 6.22 0.58
C LYS A 501 13.08 7.04 -0.58
N LYS A 502 13.85 8.08 -0.24
CA LYS A 502 14.48 8.94 -1.25
C LYS A 502 15.51 8.19 -2.10
N LEU A 503 16.21 7.23 -1.51
CA LEU A 503 17.20 6.40 -2.22
C LEU A 503 16.54 5.39 -3.18
N ILE A 504 15.27 5.02 -2.94
CA ILE A 504 14.48 4.21 -3.87
C ILE A 504 14.02 5.06 -5.05
N ASP A 505 13.52 6.27 -4.78
CA ASP A 505 12.91 7.14 -5.79
C ASP A 505 13.93 7.91 -6.66
N ASP A 506 15.16 8.11 -6.17
CA ASP A 506 16.21 8.88 -6.82
C ASP A 506 17.57 8.16 -6.71
N ASP A 507 18.03 7.58 -7.83
CA ASP A 507 19.28 6.83 -7.93
C ASP A 507 20.54 7.68 -7.66
N LYS A 508 20.41 9.01 -7.70
CA LYS A 508 21.46 10.00 -7.40
C LYS A 508 21.35 10.58 -6.00
N ALA A 509 20.31 10.24 -5.23
CA ALA A 509 20.16 10.72 -3.88
C ALA A 509 21.37 10.34 -3.03
N THR A 510 21.82 11.29 -2.21
CA THR A 510 22.95 11.06 -1.30
C THR A 510 22.45 10.33 -0.04
N PRO A 511 23.06 9.20 0.36
CA PRO A 511 22.72 8.53 1.60
C PRO A 511 22.97 9.41 2.82
N LYS A 512 22.04 9.35 3.79
CA LYS A 512 22.11 10.02 5.09
C LYS A 512 22.25 8.97 6.19
N ALA A 513 23.39 8.99 6.88
CA ALA A 513 23.66 8.09 8.00
C ALA A 513 22.75 8.44 9.18
N SER A 514 22.29 7.42 9.90
CA SER A 514 21.73 7.61 11.23
C SER A 514 22.81 8.01 12.22
N VAL A 515 22.43 8.76 13.25
CA VAL A 515 23.36 9.18 14.32
C VAL A 515 23.52 8.09 15.38
N ASP A 516 22.51 7.23 15.51
CA ASP A 516 22.26 6.34 16.65
C ASP A 516 21.87 4.90 16.22
N LYS A 517 21.78 4.64 14.91
CA LYS A 517 21.42 3.32 14.38
C LYS A 517 22.55 2.79 13.52
N ASN A 518 23.31 1.83 14.06
CA ASN A 518 24.27 1.06 13.28
C ASN A 518 23.69 -0.32 12.93
N GLN A 519 24.35 -0.97 11.99
CA GLN A 519 24.01 -2.30 11.53
C GLN A 519 25.28 -3.09 11.22
N LEU A 520 25.24 -4.38 11.51
CA LEU A 520 26.17 -5.38 11.02
C LEU A 520 25.47 -6.20 9.94
N ALA A 521 26.06 -6.26 8.75
CA ALA A 521 25.61 -7.09 7.65
C ALA A 521 26.53 -8.30 7.50
N ILE A 522 25.97 -9.50 7.63
CA ILE A 522 26.64 -10.77 7.37
C ILE A 522 26.40 -11.13 5.91
N LYS A 523 27.44 -11.57 5.22
CA LYS A 523 27.42 -11.70 3.76
C LYS A 523 27.86 -13.05 3.22
N SER A 524 28.55 -13.85 4.03
CA SER A 524 29.01 -15.16 3.61
C SER A 524 28.47 -16.29 4.47
N GLY A 525 28.24 -17.44 3.82
CA GLY A 525 27.87 -18.68 4.50
C GLY A 525 28.97 -19.23 5.42
N LYS A 526 30.22 -18.80 5.24
CA LYS A 526 31.33 -19.19 6.14
C LYS A 526 31.18 -18.52 7.50
N LEU A 527 30.97 -17.20 7.51
CA LEU A 527 30.80 -16.44 8.74
C LEU A 527 29.43 -16.73 9.38
N SER A 528 28.36 -16.89 8.60
CA SER A 528 27.03 -17.18 9.16
C SER A 528 27.01 -18.43 10.03
N ARG A 529 27.62 -19.54 9.57
CA ARG A 529 27.75 -20.78 10.35
C ARG A 529 28.48 -20.60 11.69
N LYS A 530 29.39 -19.63 11.78
CA LYS A 530 30.04 -19.29 13.05
C LYS A 530 29.11 -18.46 13.94
N ILE A 531 28.39 -17.52 13.34
CA ILE A 531 27.42 -16.66 14.05
C ILE A 531 26.21 -17.47 14.55
N ASP A 532 25.76 -18.50 13.84
CA ASP A 532 24.67 -19.37 14.29
C ASP A 532 25.01 -19.97 15.67
N SER A 533 26.25 -20.43 15.87
CA SER A 533 26.73 -20.93 17.17
C SER A 533 26.87 -19.86 18.28
N GLN A 534 26.60 -18.60 17.96
CA GLN A 534 26.66 -17.47 18.88
C GLN A 534 25.27 -16.93 19.27
N ILE A 535 24.19 -17.68 18.98
CA ILE A 535 22.85 -17.34 19.46
C ILE A 535 22.81 -17.46 20.99
N VAL A 536 22.60 -16.33 21.65
CA VAL A 536 22.37 -16.23 23.09
C VAL A 536 20.98 -16.75 23.45
N GLY A 537 20.00 -16.46 22.59
CA GLY A 537 18.63 -16.92 22.73
C GLY A 537 17.64 -16.06 21.96
N VAL A 538 16.36 -16.31 22.15
CA VAL A 538 15.26 -15.64 21.42
C VAL A 538 14.25 -15.06 22.40
N ILE A 539 13.84 -13.82 22.18
CA ILE A 539 12.71 -13.19 22.86
C ILE A 539 11.51 -13.23 21.93
N ILE A 540 10.41 -13.85 22.35
CA ILE A 540 9.18 -13.97 21.58
C ILE A 540 8.08 -13.13 22.24
N TYR A 541 7.58 -12.13 21.52
CA TYR A 541 6.47 -11.30 21.95
C TYR A 541 5.16 -11.88 21.43
N LYS A 542 4.40 -12.52 22.29
CA LYS A 542 3.11 -13.12 21.97
C LYS A 542 2.01 -12.05 22.03
N LYS A 543 1.38 -11.82 20.88
CA LYS A 543 0.19 -10.96 20.75
C LYS A 543 -1.09 -11.68 21.17
#